data_AF-A0A2M8XUY1-F1
#
_entry.id   AF-A0A2M8XUY1-F1
#
_cell.length_a   1.000
_cell.length_b   1.000
_cell.length_c   1.000
_cell.angle_alpha   90.00
_cell.angle_beta   90.00
_cell.angle_gamma   90.00
#
_symmetry.space_group_name_H-M   'P 1'
#
loop_
_entity.id
_entity.type
_entity.pdbx_description
1 polymer ?
#
loop_
_entity_poly.entity_id
_entity_poly.type
_entity_poly.pdbx_seq_one_letter_code
_entity_poly.pdbx_strand_id
1 'polypeptide(L)' 'MNFSFLKNASPIYFYFVSIAAFVLANIIRTTSVGLYYALLIVGLVFFFLGLMRRIKK' A
#
# COMPACT_ATOMS: atom_id res chain seq x y z
N MET A 1 9.55 -22.06 3.50
CA MET A 1 10.15 -20.70 3.56
C MET A 1 9.67 -20.02 4.84
N ASN A 2 10.60 -19.64 5.71
CA ASN A 2 10.27 -19.02 6.99
C ASN A 2 10.02 -17.52 6.77
N PHE A 3 8.75 -17.09 6.77
CA PHE A 3 8.35 -15.70 6.50
C PHE A 3 8.56 -14.78 7.71
N SER A 4 9.71 -14.88 8.39
CA SER A 4 10.08 -14.01 9.52
C SER A 4 10.13 -12.52 9.14
N PHE A 5 10.28 -12.19 7.86
CA PHE A 5 10.19 -10.81 7.35
C PHE A 5 8.84 -10.15 7.65
N LEU A 6 7.73 -10.89 7.60
CA LEU A 6 6.39 -10.33 7.88
C LEU A 6 6.15 -10.06 9.37
N LYS A 7 6.92 -10.70 10.26
CA LYS A 7 6.76 -10.61 11.72
C LYS A 7 7.50 -9.42 12.33
N ASN A 8 8.57 -8.96 11.66
CA ASN A 8 9.37 -7.78 12.03
C ASN A 8 9.28 -6.63 11.00
N ALA A 9 8.44 -6.78 9.97
CA ALA A 9 8.21 -5.70 9.01
C ALA A 9 7.58 -4.51 9.73
N SER A 10 8.39 -3.46 9.89
CA SER A 10 7.95 -2.16 10.39
C SER A 10 6.71 -1.68 9.61
N PRO A 11 5.72 -1.04 10.26
CA PRO A 11 4.57 -0.44 9.59
C PRO A 11 4.96 0.45 8.39
N ILE A 12 6.17 1.00 8.42
CA ILE A 12 6.83 1.74 7.34
C ILE A 12 6.76 1.04 5.98
N TYR A 13 6.91 -0.28 5.90
CA TYR A 13 6.84 -0.99 4.61
C TYR A 13 5.44 -0.93 4.00
N PHE A 14 4.38 -1.00 4.80
CA PHE A 14 3.00 -0.87 4.33
C PHE A 14 2.72 0.54 3.80
N TYR A 15 3.25 1.56 4.49
CA TYR A 15 3.15 2.94 4.01
C TYR A 15 3.94 3.14 2.72
N PHE A 16 5.14 2.58 2.60
CA PHE A 16 5.96 2.70 1.40
C PHE A 16 5.28 2.10 0.17
N VAL A 17 4.70 0.90 0.33
CA VAL A 17 3.92 0.25 -0.73
C VAL A 17 2.68 1.07 -1.09
N SER A 18 2.00 1.66 -0.10
CA SER A 18 0.83 2.52 -0.34
C SER A 18 1.19 3.78 -1.13
N ILE A 19 2.29 4.44 -0.75
CA ILE A 19 2.79 5.64 -1.45
C ILE A 19 3.17 5.28 -2.89
N ALA A 20 3.91 4.18 -3.08
CA ALA A 20 4.27 3.72 -4.42
C ALA A 20 3.02 3.41 -5.27
N ALA A 21 2.01 2.76 -4.71
CA ALA A 21 0.74 2.49 -5.38
C ALA A 21 0.00 3.78 -5.76
N PHE A 22 -0.04 4.78 -4.88
CA PHE A 22 -0.66 6.08 -5.17
C PHE A 22 0.09 6.88 -6.22
N VAL A 23 1.43 6.86 -6.21
CA VAL A 23 2.25 7.51 -7.24
C VAL A 23 2.02 6.85 -8.59
N LEU A 24 2.06 5.51 -8.64
CA LEU A 24 1.76 4.75 -9.86
C LEU A 24 0.34 5.01 -10.36
N ALA A 25 -0.67 5.02 -9.48
CA ALA A 25 -2.04 5.36 -9.86
C ALA A 25 -2.10 6.71 -10.58
N ASN A 26 -1.43 7.73 -10.04
CA ASN A 26 -1.42 9.07 -10.63
C ASN A 26 -0.70 9.14 -11.98
N ILE A 27 0.30 8.30 -12.23
CA ILE A 27 0.96 8.20 -13.54
C ILE A 27 0.02 7.57 -14.57
N ILE A 28 -0.71 6.52 -14.18
CA ILE A 28 -1.54 5.71 -15.09
C ILE A 28 -2.96 6.29 -15.27
N ARG A 29 -3.33 7.30 -14.46
CA ARG A 29 -4.62 8.03 -14.47
C ARG A 29 -5.08 8.45 -15.86
N THR A 30 -4.15 8.94 -16.69
CA THR A 30 -4.47 9.48 -18.01
C THR A 30 -4.65 8.38 -19.06
N THR A 31 -4.06 7.21 -18.84
CA THR A 31 -4.07 6.09 -19.79
C THR A 31 -5.25 5.16 -19.52
N SER A 32 -5.56 4.89 -18.25
CA SER A 32 -6.63 3.94 -17.92
C SER A 32 -7.28 4.25 -16.58
N VAL A 33 -8.51 4.74 -16.67
CA VAL A 33 -9.34 5.10 -15.51
C VAL A 33 -9.63 3.87 -14.62
N GLY A 34 -9.79 2.68 -15.22
CA GLY A 34 -10.01 1.44 -14.47
C GLY A 34 -8.81 1.03 -13.60
N LEU A 35 -7.59 1.03 -14.15
CA LEU A 35 -6.38 0.71 -13.37
C LEU A 35 -6.07 1.79 -12.33
N TYR A 36 -6.38 3.05 -12.63
CA TYR A 36 -6.28 4.13 -11.66
C TYR A 36 -7.11 3.86 -10.39
N TYR A 37 -8.39 3.52 -10.55
CA TYR A 37 -9.24 3.21 -9.40
C TYR A 37 -8.80 1.91 -8.70
N ALA A 38 -8.35 0.90 -9.44
CA ALA A 38 -7.83 -0.32 -8.84
C ALA A 38 -6.59 -0.05 -7.96
N LEU A 39 -5.59 0.69 -8.45
CA LEU A 39 -4.39 1.03 -7.68
C LEU A 39 -4.70 1.97 -6.51
N LEU A 40 -5.66 2.89 -6.67
CA LEU A 40 -6.13 3.72 -5.56
C LEU A 40 -6.70 2.88 -4.42
N ILE A 41 -7.59 1.94 -4.73
CA ILE A 41 -8.20 1.05 -3.73
C ILE A 41 -7.12 0.21 -3.05
N VAL A 42 -6.19 -0.37 -3.81
CA VAL A 42 -5.08 -1.16 -3.27
C VAL A 42 -4.20 -0.31 -2.34
N GLY A 43 -3.79 0.88 -2.78
CA GLY A 43 -2.99 1.80 -1.96
C GLY A 43 -3.71 2.21 -0.68
N LEU A 44 -5.03 2.43 -0.75
CA LEU A 44 -5.84 2.80 0.41
C LEU A 44 -5.92 1.64 1.42
N VAL A 45 -6.16 0.42 0.97
CA VAL A 45 -6.20 -0.77 1.83
C VAL A 45 -4.85 -0.98 2.53
N PHE A 46 -3.75 -0.90 1.79
CA PHE A 46 -2.40 -1.04 2.38
C PHE A 46 -2.09 0.09 3.38
N PHE A 47 -2.60 1.30 3.14
CA PHE A 47 -2.39 2.45 4.02
C PHE A 47 -3.12 2.25 5.36
N PHE A 48 -4.38 1.82 5.31
CA PHE A 48 -5.16 1.50 6.51
C PHE A 48 -4.58 0.30 7.26
N LEU A 49 -4.11 -0.74 6.56
CA LEU A 49 -3.43 -1.88 7.20
C LEU A 49 -2.14 -1.44 7.93
N GLY A 50 -1.37 -0.53 7.33
CA GLY A 50 -0.20 0.09 7.95
C GLY A 50 -0.56 0.91 9.21
N LEU A 51 -1.65 1.68 9.15
CA LEU A 51 -2.20 2.44 10.29
C LEU A 51 -2.65 1.53 11.42
N MET A 52 -3.46 0.50 11.12
CA MET A 52 -3.93 -0.44 12.14
C MET A 52 -2.78 -1.16 12.84
N ARG A 53 -1.73 -1.55 12.10
CA ARG A 53 -0.52 -2.14 12.69
C ARG A 53 0.28 -1.19 13.57
N ARG A 54 0.20 0.13 13.34
CA ARG A 54 0.84 1.14 14.17
C ARG A 54 0.04 1.45 15.43
N ILE A 55 -1.29 1.34 15.38
CA ILE A 55 -2.19 1.58 16.53
C ILE A 55 -2.26 0.35 17.46
N LYS A 56 -2.09 -0.87 16.94
CA LYS A 56 -2.09 -2.11 17.73
C LYS A 56 -0.79 -2.35 18.54
N LYS A 57 0.15 -1.38 18.54
CA LYS A 57 1.43 -1.44 19.25
C LYS A 57 1.39 -0.44 20.40
#